data_AF-A0A821H084-F1
#
_entry.id   AF-A0A821H084-F1
#
_cell.length_a   1.000
_cell.length_b   1.000
_cell.length_c   1.000
_cell.angle_alpha   90.00
_cell.angle_beta   90.00
_cell.angle_gamma   90.00
#
_symmetry.space_group_name_H-M   'P 1'
#
loop_
_entity.id
_entity.type
_entity.pdbx_description
1 polymer ?
#
loop_
_entity_poly.entity_id
_entity_poly.type
_entity_poly.pdbx_seq_one_letter_code
_entity_poly.pdbx_strand_id
1 'polypeptide(L)'
;IASYIKLNRSRLTQQYAKVKKTIEDIDNRIYIRPAKAGFFIWADFRSLLHEVTFEEEVRLFQVIFEHGVYLLSGCFLGCVQPGWFRIIFSVKEKWIEEILKRLKKGLDAYRNSTILSNES
;
A
#
# COMPACT_ATOMS: atom_id res chain seq x y z
N ILE A 1 -22.61 -21.55 10.19
CA ILE A 1 -21.92 -20.32 10.68
C ILE A 1 -20.47 -20.60 11.11
N ALA A 2 -20.23 -21.57 12.00
CA ALA A 2 -18.87 -21.89 12.46
C ALA A 2 -17.89 -22.29 11.33
N SER A 3 -18.34 -23.08 10.35
CA SER A 3 -17.55 -23.46 9.16
C SER A 3 -17.14 -22.26 8.31
N TYR A 4 -18.07 -21.33 8.06
CA TYR A 4 -17.82 -20.09 7.33
C TYR A 4 -16.78 -19.21 8.04
N ILE A 5 -16.93 -18.99 9.35
CA ILE A 5 -16.00 -18.17 10.13
C ILE A 5 -14.59 -18.74 10.09
N LYS A 6 -14.44 -20.06 10.28
CA LYS A 6 -13.13 -20.74 10.22
C LYS A 6 -12.49 -20.58 8.84
N LEU A 7 -13.25 -20.84 7.77
CA LEU A 7 -12.75 -20.73 6.40
C LEU A 7 -12.37 -19.29 6.04
N ASN A 8 -13.21 -18.32 6.41
CA ASN A 8 -12.97 -16.90 6.14
C ASN A 8 -11.71 -16.40 6.85
N ARG A 9 -11.52 -16.75 8.13
CA ARG A 9 -10.29 -16.44 8.87
C ARG A 9 -9.06 -17.03 8.21
N SER A 10 -9.12 -18.29 7.80
CA SER A 10 -8.00 -18.94 7.11
C SER A 10 -7.63 -18.23 5.80
N ARG A 11 -8.62 -17.84 4.99
CA ARG A 11 -8.40 -17.11 3.73
C ARG A 11 -7.82 -15.73 3.96
N LEU A 12 -8.35 -14.97 4.92
CA LEU A 12 -7.83 -13.65 5.28
C LEU A 12 -6.38 -13.72 5.76
N THR A 13 -6.04 -14.70 6.60
CA THR A 13 -4.65 -14.87 7.08
C THR A 13 -3.69 -15.20 5.94
N GLN A 14 -4.06 -16.10 5.04
CA GLN A 14 -3.24 -16.46 3.88
C GLN A 14 -3.03 -15.26 2.95
N GLN A 15 -4.10 -14.52 2.66
CA GLN A 15 -4.03 -13.38 1.76
C GLN A 15 -3.26 -12.20 2.37
N TYR A 16 -3.42 -11.95 3.68
CA TYR A 16 -2.59 -11.00 4.42
C TYR A 16 -1.11 -11.35 4.29
N ALA A 17 -0.72 -12.61 4.52
CA ALA A 17 0.67 -13.04 4.43
C ALA A 17 1.23 -12.89 3.00
N LYS A 18 0.46 -13.27 1.98
CA LYS A 18 0.83 -13.12 0.56
C LYS A 18 1.07 -11.65 0.22
N VAL A 19 0.07 -10.80 0.46
CA VAL A 19 0.14 -9.36 0.12
C VAL A 19 1.24 -8.65 0.90
N LYS A 20 1.39 -8.95 2.19
CA LYS A 20 2.46 -8.40 3.02
C LYS A 20 3.83 -8.69 2.39
N LYS A 21 4.11 -9.96 2.14
CA LYS A 21 5.39 -10.38 1.56
C LYS A 21 5.64 -9.74 0.20
N THR A 22 4.64 -9.73 -0.68
CA THR A 22 4.83 -9.16 -2.03
C THR A 22 5.08 -7.66 -2.01
N ILE A 23 4.48 -6.90 -1.10
CA ILE A 23 4.77 -5.46 -0.97
C ILE A 23 6.19 -5.24 -0.44
N GLU A 24 6.62 -6.01 0.55
CA GLU A 24 8.00 -5.97 1.06
C GLU A 24 9.01 -6.38 -0.04
N ASP A 25 8.64 -7.29 -0.94
CA ASP A 25 9.45 -7.70 -2.10
C ASP A 25 9.47 -6.62 -3.22
N ILE A 26 8.46 -5.74 -3.30
CA ILE A 26 8.42 -4.62 -4.27
C ILE A 26 9.41 -3.53 -3.85
N ASP A 27 9.40 -3.14 -2.58
CA ASP A 27 10.35 -2.19 -2.00
C ASP A 27 10.56 -2.51 -0.52
N ASN A 28 11.80 -2.85 -0.17
CA ASN A 28 12.21 -3.24 1.17
C ASN A 28 12.13 -2.10 2.19
N ARG A 29 11.93 -0.85 1.75
CA ARG A 29 11.74 0.31 2.61
C ARG A 29 10.30 0.47 3.08
N ILE A 30 9.34 -0.24 2.47
CA ILE A 30 7.93 -0.21 2.89
C ILE A 30 7.77 -1.10 4.12
N TYR A 31 7.35 -0.51 5.24
CA TYR A 31 7.09 -1.25 6.46
C TYR A 31 5.60 -1.52 6.64
N ILE A 32 5.22 -2.78 6.85
CA ILE A 32 3.83 -3.16 7.13
C ILE A 32 3.65 -3.42 8.62
N ARG A 33 2.78 -2.62 9.26
CA ARG A 33 2.47 -2.78 10.68
C ARG A 33 1.82 -4.15 10.93
N PRO A 34 2.37 -4.99 11.82
CA PRO A 34 1.79 -6.29 12.12
C PRO A 34 0.35 -6.15 12.62
N ALA A 35 -0.57 -6.90 12.01
CA ALA A 35 -1.98 -6.94 12.38
C ALA A 35 -2.42 -8.39 12.67
N LYS A 36 -3.31 -8.55 13.66
CA LYS A 36 -3.94 -9.85 14.00
C LYS A 36 -5.39 -9.96 13.50
N ALA A 37 -5.95 -8.86 13.02
CA ALA A 37 -7.33 -8.76 12.57
C ALA A 37 -7.48 -7.67 11.52
N GLY A 38 -8.63 -7.65 10.85
CA GLY A 38 -8.95 -6.69 9.80
C GLY A 38 -8.96 -7.32 8.42
N PHE A 39 -9.25 -6.47 7.44
CA PHE A 39 -9.40 -6.82 6.02
C PHE A 39 -8.54 -5.92 5.13
N PHE A 40 -7.63 -5.17 5.77
CA PHE A 40 -6.67 -4.25 5.20
C PHE A 40 -5.34 -4.33 5.97
N ILE A 41 -4.26 -3.88 5.34
CA ILE A 41 -2.98 -3.62 5.99
C ILE A 41 -2.76 -2.12 6.16
N TRP A 42 -1.96 -1.78 7.17
CA TRP A 42 -1.51 -0.43 7.43
C TRP A 42 -0.02 -0.36 7.13
N ALA A 43 0.34 0.34 6.08
CA ALA A 43 1.66 0.32 5.49
C ALA A 43 2.29 1.72 5.55
N ASP A 44 3.58 1.75 5.83
CA ASP A 44 4.40 2.92 6.03
C ASP A 44 5.30 3.12 4.80
N PHE A 45 5.04 4.21 4.09
CA PHE A 45 5.72 4.65 2.88
C PHE A 45 6.61 5.87 3.15
N ARG A 46 6.80 6.29 4.42
CA ARG A 46 7.57 7.51 4.76
C ARG A 46 8.97 7.54 4.17
N SER A 47 9.62 6.38 4.16
CA SER A 47 10.96 6.17 3.58
C SER A 47 11.02 6.34 2.05
N LEU A 48 9.87 6.41 1.39
CA LEU A 48 9.74 6.60 -0.05
C LEU A 48 9.46 8.05 -0.40
N LEU A 49 8.85 8.82 0.50
CA LEU A 49 8.53 10.22 0.28
C LEU A 49 9.80 11.05 0.12
N HIS A 50 9.73 12.10 -0.70
CA HIS A 50 10.82 13.07 -0.85
C HIS A 50 11.03 13.86 0.44
N GLU A 51 9.92 14.35 0.98
CA GLU A 51 9.85 14.97 2.29
C GLU A 51 8.70 14.32 3.06
N VAL A 52 8.85 14.19 4.37
CA VAL A 52 7.86 13.56 5.24
C VAL A 52 6.76 14.58 5.55
N THR A 53 5.97 14.93 4.54
CA THR A 53 4.88 15.92 4.56
C THR A 53 3.57 15.32 4.04
N PHE A 54 2.43 15.94 4.36
CA PHE A 54 1.14 15.47 3.88
C PHE A 54 0.96 15.76 2.38
N GLU A 55 1.58 16.80 1.88
CA GLU A 55 1.61 17.18 0.47
C GLU A 55 2.27 16.08 -0.36
N GLU A 56 3.43 15.58 0.07
CA GLU A 56 4.12 14.47 -0.61
C GLU A 56 3.35 13.14 -0.45
N GLU A 57 2.68 12.91 0.68
CA GLU A 57 1.77 11.76 0.81
C GLU A 57 0.63 11.82 -0.22
N VAL A 58 0.01 12.99 -0.40
CA VAL A 58 -1.07 13.19 -1.38
C VAL A 58 -0.55 13.09 -2.81
N ARG A 59 0.66 13.59 -3.08
CA ARG A 59 1.31 13.43 -4.39
C ARG A 59 1.57 11.96 -4.72
N LEU A 60 2.15 11.20 -3.78
CA LEU A 60 2.36 9.77 -3.93
C LEU A 60 1.04 9.04 -4.17
N PHE A 61 -0.01 9.39 -3.41
CA PHE A 61 -1.36 8.87 -3.60
C PHE A 61 -1.86 9.11 -5.04
N GLN A 62 -1.74 10.34 -5.55
CA GLN A 62 -2.19 10.71 -6.90
C GLN A 62 -1.47 9.91 -7.98
N VAL A 63 -0.14 9.80 -7.90
CA VAL A 63 0.65 9.03 -8.87
C VAL A 63 0.24 7.56 -8.87
N ILE A 64 0.06 6.95 -7.70
CA ILE A 64 -0.40 5.56 -7.60
C ILE A 64 -1.84 5.41 -8.15
N PHE A 65 -2.70 6.40 -7.90
CA PHE A 65 -4.08 6.43 -8.38
C PHE A 65 -4.17 6.50 -9.89
N GLU A 66 -3.33 7.30 -10.56
CA GLU A 66 -3.22 7.37 -12.02
C GLU A 66 -2.80 6.02 -12.64
N HIS A 67 -2.07 5.20 -11.89
CA HIS A 67 -1.73 3.83 -12.28
C HIS A 67 -2.86 2.82 -12.01
N GLY A 68 -4.04 3.29 -11.61
CA GLY A 68 -5.23 2.48 -11.41
C GLY A 68 -5.22 1.68 -10.11
N VAL A 69 -4.49 2.14 -9.09
CA VAL A 69 -4.48 1.54 -7.75
C VAL A 69 -4.96 2.55 -6.74
N TYR A 70 -6.01 2.21 -5.99
CA TYR A 70 -6.49 3.05 -4.90
C TYR A 70 -5.93 2.57 -3.57
N LEU A 71 -5.03 3.35 -2.98
CA LEU A 71 -4.59 3.21 -1.59
C LEU A 71 -5.16 4.38 -0.80
N LEU A 72 -5.81 4.13 0.34
CA LEU A 72 -6.34 5.24 1.13
C LEU A 72 -5.22 5.85 1.96
N SER A 73 -4.83 7.07 1.64
CA SER A 73 -3.80 7.80 2.39
C SER A 73 -4.28 8.10 3.82
N GLY A 74 -3.33 8.16 4.75
CA GLY A 74 -3.58 8.32 6.17
C GLY A 74 -4.06 9.72 6.53
N CYS A 75 -3.69 10.74 5.76
CA CYS A 75 -4.17 12.10 5.97
C CYS A 75 -5.71 12.16 5.87
N PHE A 76 -6.32 11.44 4.93
CA PHE A 76 -7.78 11.33 4.79
C PHE A 76 -8.46 10.55 5.93
N LEU A 77 -7.68 9.86 6.76
CA LEU A 77 -8.14 9.14 7.95
C LEU A 77 -7.81 9.87 9.26
N GLY A 78 -7.27 11.10 9.19
CA GLY A 78 -6.85 11.87 10.37
C GLY A 78 -5.57 11.33 11.02
N CYS A 79 -4.69 10.67 10.25
CA CYS A 79 -3.40 10.23 10.77
C CYS A 79 -2.54 11.44 11.14
N VAL A 80 -1.94 11.40 12.33
CA VAL A 80 -1.09 12.48 12.86
C VAL A 80 0.29 12.57 12.21
N GLN A 81 0.70 11.53 11.48
CA GLN A 81 1.98 11.45 10.80
C GLN A 81 1.75 11.15 9.31
N PRO A 82 2.45 11.84 8.40
CA PRO A 82 2.35 11.54 6.98
C PRO A 82 3.05 10.23 6.61
N GLY A 83 2.77 9.74 5.40
CA GLY A 83 3.36 8.56 4.76
C GLY A 83 2.67 7.24 5.09
N TRP A 84 1.52 7.25 5.77
CA TRP A 84 0.78 6.01 6.05
C TRP A 84 -0.33 5.75 5.02
N PHE A 85 -0.52 4.49 4.66
CA PHE A 85 -1.54 4.08 3.68
C PHE A 85 -2.30 2.83 4.12
N ARG A 86 -3.62 2.84 3.87
CA ARG A 86 -4.51 1.67 3.99
C ARG A 86 -4.57 0.92 2.66
N ILE A 87 -4.25 -0.36 2.69
CA ILE A 87 -4.33 -1.23 1.52
C ILE A 87 -5.29 -2.38 1.80
N ILE A 88 -6.38 -2.48 1.04
CA ILE A 88 -7.39 -3.53 1.21
C ILE A 88 -6.89 -4.81 0.52
N PHE A 89 -6.57 -5.84 1.29
CA PHE A 89 -6.12 -7.13 0.75
C PHE A 89 -7.25 -8.14 0.57
N SER A 90 -8.43 -7.90 1.15
CA SER A 90 -9.57 -8.82 1.18
C SER A 90 -10.40 -8.85 -0.12
N VAL A 91 -9.71 -8.77 -1.27
CA VAL A 91 -10.33 -8.82 -2.61
C VAL A 91 -10.06 -10.17 -3.28
N LYS A 92 -10.58 -10.40 -4.49
CA LYS A 92 -10.31 -11.65 -5.22
C LYS A 92 -8.81 -11.78 -5.52
N GLU A 93 -8.24 -12.97 -5.37
CA GLU A 93 -6.81 -13.22 -5.55
C GLU A 93 -6.28 -12.76 -6.91
N LYS A 94 -7.04 -13.03 -7.99
CA LYS A 94 -6.71 -12.57 -9.35
C LYS A 94 -6.54 -11.05 -9.50
N TRP A 95 -7.15 -10.26 -8.61
CA TRP A 95 -7.03 -8.80 -8.63
C TRP A 95 -5.78 -8.33 -7.87
N ILE A 96 -5.39 -9.04 -6.82
CA ILE A 96 -4.20 -8.71 -6.03
C ILE A 96 -2.95 -8.69 -6.91
N GLU A 97 -2.77 -9.67 -7.79
CA GLU A 97 -1.59 -9.75 -8.65
C GLU A 97 -1.47 -8.53 -9.58
N GLU A 98 -2.58 -8.13 -10.20
CA GLU A 98 -2.62 -6.95 -11.06
C GLU A 98 -2.46 -5.65 -10.25
N ILE A 99 -3.07 -5.54 -9.07
CA ILE A 99 -2.92 -4.39 -8.17
C ILE A 99 -1.45 -4.23 -7.76
N LEU A 100 -0.78 -5.31 -7.37
CA LEU A 100 0.62 -5.27 -6.95
C LEU A 100 1.56 -4.91 -8.10
N LYS A 101 1.29 -5.42 -9.31
CA LYS A 101 2.01 -5.03 -10.52
C LYS A 101 1.88 -3.54 -10.82
N ARG A 102 0.66 -2.99 -10.73
CA ARG A 102 0.40 -1.56 -10.94
C ARG A 102 0.97 -0.70 -9.82
N LEU A 103 0.92 -1.16 -8.58
CA LEU A 103 1.53 -0.49 -7.43
C LEU A 103 3.03 -0.30 -7.67
N LYS A 104 3.74 -1.36 -8.09
CA LYS A 104 5.15 -1.27 -8.45
C LYS A 104 5.40 -0.19 -9.51
N LYS A 105 4.61 -0.18 -10.60
CA LYS A 105 4.72 0.84 -11.65
C LYS A 105 4.49 2.26 -11.12
N GLY A 106 3.48 2.46 -10.28
CA GLY A 106 3.20 3.76 -9.66
C GLY A 106 4.33 4.23 -8.76
N LEU A 107 4.93 3.32 -7.98
CA LEU A 107 6.11 3.63 -7.16
C LEU A 107 7.33 3.98 -8.01
N ASP A 108 7.58 3.24 -9.10
CA ASP A 108 8.67 3.55 -10.02
C ASP A 108 8.45 4.91 -10.72
N ALA A 109 7.22 5.23 -11.12
CA ALA A 109 6.87 6.52 -11.71
C ALA A 109 7.06 7.68 -10.73
N TYR A 110 6.65 7.51 -9.47
CA TYR A 110 6.86 8.52 -8.42
C TYR A 110 8.35 8.82 -8.24
N ARG A 111 9.20 7.78 -8.15
CA ARG A 111 10.66 7.94 -8.05
C ARG A 111 11.28 8.63 -9.26
N ASN A 112 10.80 8.34 -10.47
CA ASN A 112 11.33 8.96 -11.69
C ASN A 112 10.95 10.44 -11.80
N SER A 113 9.77 10.83 -11.30
CA SER A 113 9.36 12.24 -11.23
C SER A 113 10.27 13.09 -10.36
N THR A 114 11.03 12.46 -9.46
CA THR A 114 12.01 13.07 -8.56
C THR A 114 13.33 13.36 -9.24
N ILE A 115 13.78 12.46 -10.12
CA ILE A 115 15.08 12.59 -10.80
C ILE A 115 15.04 13.81 -11.73
N LEU A 116 13.92 13.99 -12.44
CA LEU A 116 13.74 15.12 -13.36
C LEU A 116 13.64 16.48 -12.65
N SER A 117 13.12 16.55 -11.42
CA SER A 117 13.04 17.80 -10.65
C SER A 117 14.36 18.21 -10.00
N ASN A 118 15.30 17.28 -9.82
CA ASN A 118 16.61 17.56 -9.20
C ASN A 118 17.73 17.87 -10.22
N GLU A 119 17.46 17.72 -11.52
CA GLU A 119 18.37 18.05 -12.63
C GLU A 119 18.06 19.40 -13.30
N SER A 120 17.06 20.14 -12.78
CA SER A 120 16.65 21.48 -13.23
C SER A 120 17.09 22.56 -12.23
#